data_AF-A0A6B1EE58-F1
#
_entry.id   AF-A0A6B1EE58-F1
#
_cell.length_a   1.000
_cell.length_b   1.000
_cell.length_c   1.000
_cell.angle_alpha   90.00
_cell.angle_beta   90.00
_cell.angle_gamma   90.00
#
_symmetry.space_group_name_H-M   'P 1'
#
loop_
_entity.id
_entity.type
_entity.pdbx_description
1 polymer ?
#
loop_
_entity_poly.entity_id
_entity_poly.type
_entity_poly.pdbx_seq_one_letter_code
_entity_poly.pdbx_strand_id
1 'polypeptide(L)'
;MGDELGEGLALARVRLACGRMVGGVDAMLEAYRFGVAEGSHPEPWTPEYHREAVHIYNESLPWSYQRDVARLFRDSENAMRGRLIPSGLAADWAIVTAYMREAASSIENWLASGGSGLHGPGPARAPELTVENPRVVHWDGLAALTTRDGVLRLQRACVAVRQHFDAEAPPSLEASEQLMLKRLASGVPIADVASEMGYSERSMYRELSRLWDKLGVSGRAAGLRKATAEGLID
;
A
#
# COMPACT_ATOMS: atom_id res chain seq x y z
N MET A 1 -12.48 8.76 -20.14
CA MET A 1 -11.88 7.41 -20.08
C MET A 1 -10.49 7.39 -19.45
N GLY A 2 -9.66 8.44 -19.56
CA GLY A 2 -8.36 8.49 -18.86
C GLY A 2 -8.44 8.79 -17.35
N ASP A 3 -9.54 9.41 -16.89
CA ASP A 3 -9.69 9.88 -15.51
C ASP A 3 -9.96 8.73 -14.50
N GLU A 4 -10.81 7.77 -14.89
CA GLU A 4 -11.17 6.60 -14.06
C GLU A 4 -9.98 5.65 -13.83
N LEU A 5 -9.13 5.44 -14.84
CA LEU A 5 -7.89 4.66 -14.71
C LEU A 5 -6.88 5.33 -13.78
N GLY A 6 -6.80 6.67 -13.83
CA GLY A 6 -5.96 7.46 -12.93
C GLY A 6 -6.40 7.35 -11.47
N GLU A 7 -7.72 7.38 -11.24
CA GLU A 7 -8.29 7.25 -9.90
C GLU A 7 -8.04 5.86 -9.30
N GLY A 8 -8.33 4.78 -10.02
CA GLY A 8 -8.10 3.41 -9.52
C GLY A 8 -6.66 3.16 -9.09
N LEU A 9 -5.70 3.63 -9.88
CA LEU A 9 -4.26 3.54 -9.56
C LEU A 9 -3.90 4.37 -8.32
N ALA A 10 -4.51 5.53 -8.15
CA ALA A 10 -4.31 6.38 -6.97
C ALA A 10 -4.76 5.66 -5.69
N LEU A 11 -5.91 4.97 -5.70
CA LEU A 11 -6.40 4.20 -4.55
C LEU A 11 -5.52 3.01 -4.22
N ALA A 12 -5.07 2.28 -5.24
CA ALA A 12 -4.15 1.16 -5.05
C ALA A 12 -2.85 1.59 -4.36
N ARG A 13 -2.32 2.77 -4.70
CA ARG A 13 -1.13 3.34 -4.06
C ARG A 13 -1.36 3.66 -2.59
N VAL A 14 -2.48 4.29 -2.23
CA VAL A 14 -2.80 4.59 -0.83
C VAL A 14 -2.90 3.29 -0.01
N ARG A 15 -3.60 2.27 -0.53
CA ARG A 15 -3.69 0.95 0.12
C ARG A 15 -2.32 0.31 0.32
N LEU A 16 -1.48 0.33 -0.71
CA LEU A 16 -0.12 -0.19 -0.66
C LEU A 16 0.74 0.55 0.38
N ALA A 17 0.66 1.88 0.40
CA ALA A 17 1.41 2.70 1.34
C ALA A 17 0.99 2.44 2.79
N CYS A 18 -0.32 2.44 3.09
CA CYS A 18 -0.84 2.06 4.40
C CYS A 18 -0.44 0.62 4.78
N GLY A 19 -0.48 -0.33 3.84
CA GLY A 19 -0.05 -1.71 4.07
C GLY A 19 1.43 -1.81 4.48
N ARG A 20 2.32 -1.06 3.80
CA ARG A 20 3.74 -0.99 4.16
C ARG A 20 3.96 -0.36 5.54
N MET A 21 3.22 0.71 5.85
CA MET A 21 3.28 1.35 7.17
C MET A 21 2.84 0.40 8.28
N VAL A 22 1.75 -0.34 8.09
CA VAL A 22 1.29 -1.37 9.05
C VAL A 22 2.37 -2.43 9.26
N GLY A 23 2.96 -2.97 8.18
CA GLY A 23 4.02 -3.98 8.31
C GLY A 23 5.27 -3.46 9.05
N GLY A 24 5.68 -2.21 8.81
CA GLY A 24 6.79 -1.59 9.55
C GLY A 24 6.46 -1.37 11.02
N VAL A 25 5.24 -0.90 11.31
CA VAL A 25 4.73 -0.72 12.67
C VAL A 25 4.66 -2.06 13.42
N ASP A 26 4.17 -3.13 12.78
CA ASP A 26 4.14 -4.48 13.38
C ASP A 26 5.55 -4.94 13.77
N ALA A 27 6.54 -4.69 12.92
CA ALA A 27 7.94 -5.00 13.20
C ALA A 27 8.51 -4.17 14.36
N MET A 28 8.14 -2.89 14.48
CA MET A 28 8.53 -2.04 15.62
C MET A 28 7.88 -2.50 16.93
N LEU A 29 6.60 -2.90 16.90
CA LEU A 29 5.91 -3.47 18.06
C LEU A 29 6.55 -4.77 18.53
N GLU A 30 7.00 -5.57 17.58
CA GLU A 30 7.76 -6.78 17.84
C GLU A 30 9.14 -6.48 18.46
N ALA A 31 9.81 -5.42 18.04
CA ALA A 31 11.06 -4.96 18.67
C ALA A 31 10.87 -4.59 20.15
N TYR A 32 9.77 -3.90 20.51
CA TYR A 32 9.44 -3.66 21.93
C TYR A 32 9.18 -4.96 22.69
N ARG A 33 8.56 -5.96 22.05
CA ARG A 33 8.36 -7.29 22.66
C ARG A 33 9.69 -7.97 22.98
N PHE A 34 10.75 -7.70 22.21
CA PHE A 34 12.11 -8.16 22.46
C PHE A 34 12.93 -7.25 23.39
N GLY A 35 12.34 -6.21 23.97
CA GLY A 35 12.97 -5.39 25.01
C GLY A 35 13.72 -4.17 24.50
N VAL A 36 13.51 -3.74 23.25
CA VAL A 36 13.96 -2.42 22.79
C VAL A 36 13.32 -1.33 23.66
N ALA A 37 14.11 -0.38 24.14
CA ALA A 37 13.63 0.73 24.96
C ALA A 37 12.86 1.75 24.11
N GLU A 38 11.85 2.40 24.70
CA GLU A 38 11.11 3.48 24.05
C GLU A 38 11.95 4.76 23.97
N GLY A 39 11.85 5.46 22.84
CA GLY A 39 12.47 6.74 22.57
C GLY A 39 11.64 7.95 22.98
N SER A 40 12.08 9.13 22.55
CA SER A 40 11.50 10.41 22.95
C SER A 40 10.39 10.94 22.04
N HIS A 41 10.14 10.31 20.88
CA HIS A 41 9.15 10.81 19.92
C HIS A 41 7.79 10.11 20.11
N PRO A 42 6.82 10.70 20.83
CA PRO A 42 5.51 10.06 21.03
C PRO A 42 4.67 10.00 19.75
N GLU A 43 5.02 10.79 18.75
CA GLU A 43 4.29 10.93 17.49
C GLU A 43 5.22 10.62 16.31
N PRO A 44 5.28 9.36 15.84
CA PRO A 44 6.18 8.94 14.76
C PRO A 44 5.81 9.46 13.37
N TRP A 45 4.87 10.41 13.28
CA TRP A 45 4.46 11.11 12.06
C TRP A 45 4.90 12.58 12.02
N THR A 46 5.76 12.99 12.96
CA THR A 46 6.29 14.36 13.05
C THR A 46 7.57 14.53 12.23
N PRO A 47 7.89 15.77 11.78
CA PRO A 47 9.15 16.06 11.11
C PRO A 47 10.38 15.69 11.95
N GLU A 48 10.31 15.87 13.27
CA GLU A 48 11.38 15.58 14.23
C GLU A 48 11.78 14.10 14.18
N TYR A 49 10.79 13.20 14.28
CA TYR A 49 11.00 11.76 14.15
C TYR A 49 11.64 11.40 12.81
N HIS A 50 11.13 11.95 11.70
CA HIS A 50 11.59 11.56 10.37
C HIS A 50 13.00 12.08 10.02
N ARG A 51 13.44 13.20 10.61
CA ARG A 51 14.84 13.67 10.51
C ARG A 51 15.81 12.68 11.13
N GLU A 52 15.44 12.00 12.22
CA GLU A 52 16.29 10.97 12.83
C GLU A 52 16.15 9.62 12.11
N ALA A 53 14.92 9.23 11.77
CA ALA A 53 14.62 7.95 11.11
C ALA A 53 15.31 7.81 9.75
N VAL A 54 15.52 8.91 9.01
CA VAL A 54 16.19 8.86 7.70
C VAL A 54 17.63 8.35 7.77
N HIS A 55 18.33 8.57 8.89
CA HIS A 55 19.66 8.02 9.09
C HIS A 55 19.64 6.48 9.18
N ILE A 56 18.67 5.92 9.90
CA ILE A 56 18.46 4.46 10.02
C ILE A 56 18.05 3.86 8.67
N TYR A 57 17.19 4.55 7.92
CA TYR A 57 16.87 4.15 6.54
C TYR A 57 18.12 4.13 5.66
N ASN A 58 18.99 5.14 5.77
CA ASN A 58 20.19 5.21 4.97
C ASN A 58 21.21 4.10 5.27
N GLU A 59 21.32 3.69 6.53
CA GLU A 59 22.19 2.58 6.93
C GLU A 59 21.69 1.24 6.39
N SER A 60 20.36 1.05 6.40
CA SER A 60 19.73 -0.24 6.11
C SER A 60 19.23 -0.42 4.68
N LEU A 61 18.87 0.65 3.95
CA LEU A 61 18.13 0.56 2.68
C LEU A 61 18.90 1.16 1.50
N PRO A 62 18.83 0.54 0.30
CA PRO A 62 19.39 1.14 -0.92
C PRO A 62 18.72 2.47 -1.27
N TRP A 63 19.50 3.42 -1.77
CA TRP A 63 19.00 4.74 -2.16
C TRP A 63 17.85 4.68 -3.19
N SER A 64 17.90 3.72 -4.12
CA SER A 64 16.85 3.51 -5.13
C SER A 64 15.52 3.11 -4.48
N TYR A 65 15.57 2.18 -3.51
CA TYR A 65 14.40 1.75 -2.76
C TYR A 65 13.83 2.90 -1.92
N GLN A 66 14.69 3.67 -1.24
CA GLN A 66 14.27 4.85 -0.48
C GLN A 66 13.55 5.87 -1.39
N ARG A 67 14.11 6.14 -2.58
CA ARG A 67 13.48 7.01 -3.59
C ARG A 67 12.11 6.48 -4.02
N ASP A 68 11.98 5.18 -4.24
CA ASP A 68 10.70 4.57 -4.63
C ASP A 68 9.67 4.63 -3.51
N VAL A 69 10.09 4.48 -2.24
CA VAL A 69 9.23 4.67 -1.06
C VAL A 69 8.76 6.13 -0.96
N ALA A 70 9.67 7.09 -1.08
CA ALA A 70 9.33 8.52 -1.04
C ALA A 70 8.32 8.87 -2.14
N ARG A 71 8.55 8.39 -3.37
CA ARG A 71 7.62 8.57 -4.49
C ARG A 71 6.25 7.96 -4.21
N LEU A 72 6.19 6.71 -3.73
CA LEU A 72 4.93 6.07 -3.36
C LEU A 72 4.16 6.88 -2.32
N PHE A 73 4.84 7.40 -1.30
CA PHE A 73 4.23 8.22 -0.25
C PHE A 73 3.73 9.57 -0.78
N ARG A 74 4.50 10.24 -1.67
CA ARG A 74 4.04 11.47 -2.35
C ARG A 74 2.79 11.21 -3.19
N ASP A 75 2.81 10.18 -4.02
CA ASP A 75 1.68 9.84 -4.89
C ASP A 75 0.43 9.50 -4.06
N SER A 76 0.60 8.79 -2.95
CA SER A 76 -0.50 8.43 -2.04
C SER A 76 -1.05 9.65 -1.28
N GLU A 77 -0.17 10.52 -0.79
CA GLU A 77 -0.57 11.74 -0.08
C GLU A 77 -1.31 12.70 -1.01
N ASN A 78 -0.86 12.86 -2.25
CA ASN A 78 -1.57 13.62 -3.28
C ASN A 78 -2.95 13.02 -3.59
N ALA A 79 -3.05 11.69 -3.70
CA ALA A 79 -4.31 10.99 -3.91
C ALA A 79 -5.30 11.21 -2.75
N MET A 80 -4.80 11.21 -1.51
CA MET A 80 -5.61 11.47 -0.32
C MET A 80 -6.05 12.94 -0.22
N ARG A 81 -5.22 13.90 -0.65
CA ARG A 81 -5.54 15.36 -0.56
C ARG A 81 -6.75 15.75 -1.40
N GLY A 82 -6.98 15.09 -2.53
CA GLY A 82 -8.09 15.39 -3.44
C GLY A 82 -9.47 14.89 -2.98
N ARG A 83 -9.56 14.22 -1.82
CA ARG A 83 -10.76 13.49 -1.41
C ARG A 83 -11.48 14.12 -0.23
N LEU A 84 -12.79 13.92 -0.19
CA LEU A 84 -13.62 14.29 0.95
C LEU A 84 -13.28 13.38 2.13
N ILE A 85 -12.84 13.97 3.23
CA ILE A 85 -12.43 13.24 4.42
C ILE A 85 -13.69 12.88 5.23
N PRO A 86 -13.97 11.59 5.50
CA PRO A 86 -15.06 11.22 6.40
C PRO A 86 -14.82 11.79 7.80
N SER A 87 -15.83 12.39 8.42
CA SER A 87 -15.69 13.05 9.73
C SER A 87 -15.14 12.12 10.82
N GLY A 88 -15.55 10.85 10.81
CA GLY A 88 -15.04 9.82 11.73
C GLY A 88 -13.59 9.41 11.50
N LEU A 89 -12.99 9.77 10.36
CA LEU A 89 -11.60 9.45 10.01
C LEU A 89 -10.69 10.66 10.01
N ALA A 90 -11.17 11.86 10.33
CA ALA A 90 -10.39 13.09 10.17
C ALA A 90 -9.03 13.05 10.90
N ALA A 91 -9.00 12.54 12.14
CA ALA A 91 -7.76 12.41 12.91
C ALA A 91 -6.81 11.34 12.33
N ASP A 92 -7.34 10.20 11.91
CA ASP A 92 -6.54 9.12 11.31
C ASP A 92 -5.97 9.53 9.95
N TRP A 93 -6.78 10.23 9.15
CA TRP A 93 -6.37 10.79 7.87
C TRP A 93 -5.24 11.80 8.03
N ALA A 94 -5.33 12.69 9.03
CA ALA A 94 -4.29 13.66 9.34
C ALA A 94 -2.97 12.97 9.72
N ILE A 95 -3.01 11.92 10.54
CA ILE A 95 -1.82 11.16 10.94
C ILE A 95 -1.16 10.47 9.75
N VAL A 96 -1.95 9.74 8.95
CA VAL A 96 -1.41 9.00 7.80
C VAL A 96 -0.82 9.96 6.76
N THR A 97 -1.51 11.05 6.45
CA THR A 97 -1.00 12.06 5.51
C THR A 97 0.22 12.79 6.04
N ALA A 98 0.29 13.09 7.35
CA ALA A 98 1.49 13.66 7.97
C ALA A 98 2.67 12.71 7.86
N TYR A 99 2.52 11.44 8.27
CA TYR A 99 3.58 10.45 8.18
C TYR A 99 4.13 10.31 6.75
N MET A 100 3.25 10.13 5.75
CA MET A 100 3.66 10.00 4.35
C MET A 100 4.42 11.23 3.87
N ARG A 101 3.92 12.43 4.19
CA ARG A 101 4.52 13.71 3.79
C ARG A 101 5.89 13.91 4.43
N GLU A 102 6.00 13.70 5.74
CA GLU A 102 7.24 13.96 6.50
C GLU A 102 8.31 12.89 6.21
N ALA A 103 7.91 11.62 6.05
CA ALA A 103 8.80 10.56 5.59
C ALA A 103 9.35 10.85 4.19
N ALA A 104 8.48 11.15 3.22
CA ALA A 104 8.89 11.44 1.85
C ALA A 104 9.82 12.66 1.80
N SER A 105 9.46 13.75 2.48
CA SER A 105 10.28 14.97 2.52
C SER A 105 11.65 14.72 3.14
N SER A 106 11.73 13.97 4.23
CA SER A 106 13.00 13.67 4.89
C SER A 106 13.92 12.81 4.01
N ILE A 107 13.36 11.78 3.35
CA ILE A 107 14.11 10.95 2.39
C ILE A 107 14.60 11.78 1.20
N GLU A 108 13.73 12.58 0.59
CA GLU A 108 14.08 13.43 -0.56
C GLU A 108 15.17 14.45 -0.20
N ASN A 109 15.05 15.12 0.94
CA ASN A 109 16.04 16.07 1.44
C ASN A 109 17.40 15.39 1.68
N TRP A 110 17.40 14.19 2.26
CA TRP A 110 18.63 13.42 2.48
C TRP A 110 19.32 13.04 1.17
N LEU A 111 18.55 12.53 0.19
CA LEU A 111 19.05 12.16 -1.14
C LEU A 111 19.58 13.39 -1.91
N ALA A 112 18.87 14.51 -1.85
CA ALA A 112 19.26 15.76 -2.50
C ALA A 112 20.52 16.39 -1.89
N SER A 113 20.71 16.24 -0.57
CA SER A 113 21.90 16.73 0.14
C SER A 113 23.18 15.97 -0.19
N GLY A 114 23.11 14.98 -1.10
CA GLY A 114 24.27 14.18 -1.47
C GLY A 114 24.71 13.24 -0.36
N GLY A 115 23.78 12.68 0.43
CA GLY A 115 24.07 11.62 1.41
C GLY A 115 24.75 10.36 0.81
N SER A 116 24.86 10.26 -0.51
CA SER A 116 25.67 9.27 -1.25
C SER A 116 27.09 9.76 -1.63
N GLY A 117 27.43 11.02 -1.38
CA GLY A 117 28.69 11.67 -1.77
C GLY A 117 29.90 11.28 -0.91
N LEU A 118 29.71 10.57 0.20
CA LEU A 118 30.81 9.91 0.92
C LEU A 118 31.11 8.53 0.30
N HIS A 119 31.37 8.52 -1.00
CA HIS A 119 32.35 7.61 -1.61
C HIS A 119 33.78 8.12 -1.30
N GLY A 120 34.05 8.37 -0.02
CA GLY A 120 35.43 8.49 0.46
C GLY A 120 36.09 7.11 0.38
N PRO A 121 37.35 7.00 -0.08
CA PRO A 121 38.09 5.75 -0.06
C PRO A 121 38.45 5.38 1.39
N GLY A 122 37.51 4.78 2.11
CA GLY A 122 37.64 4.29 3.50
C GLY A 122 37.18 2.83 3.61
N PRO A 123 37.73 2.04 4.55
CA PRO A 123 37.78 0.60 4.44
C PRO A 123 36.42 -0.06 4.74
N ALA A 124 36.20 -1.20 4.06
CA ALA A 124 35.03 -2.07 4.13
C ALA A 124 33.72 -1.43 3.62
N ARG A 125 33.62 -1.37 2.29
CA ARG A 125 32.34 -1.41 1.56
C ARG A 125 31.42 -2.41 2.27
N ALA A 126 30.26 -1.96 2.76
CA ALA A 126 29.16 -2.87 3.01
C ALA A 126 28.94 -3.63 1.68
N PRO A 127 28.97 -4.97 1.67
CA PRO A 127 28.99 -5.75 0.43
C PRO A 127 27.83 -5.35 -0.47
N GLU A 128 28.16 -5.19 -1.74
CA GLU A 128 27.21 -4.93 -2.81
C GLU A 128 26.18 -6.06 -2.82
N LEU A 129 24.89 -5.71 -2.91
CA LEU A 129 23.79 -6.63 -2.76
C LEU A 129 23.93 -7.81 -3.72
N THR A 130 24.05 -9.02 -3.17
CA THR A 130 23.76 -10.26 -3.88
C THR A 130 22.38 -10.75 -3.46
N VAL A 131 21.79 -11.64 -4.27
CA VAL A 131 20.56 -12.36 -3.92
C VAL A 131 20.67 -13.10 -2.56
N GLU A 132 21.90 -13.33 -2.11
CA GLU A 132 22.23 -14.12 -0.91
C GLU A 132 22.21 -13.30 0.39
N ASN A 133 22.12 -11.97 0.34
CA ASN A 133 22.14 -11.15 1.56
C ASN A 133 21.08 -10.04 1.52
N PRO A 134 19.79 -10.39 1.74
CA PRO A 134 18.72 -9.40 1.74
C PRO A 134 18.95 -8.41 2.88
N ARG A 135 19.02 -7.12 2.56
CA ARG A 135 19.07 -6.07 3.59
C ARG A 135 17.79 -6.11 4.42
N VAL A 136 17.97 -6.22 5.73
CA VAL A 136 16.89 -6.16 6.72
C VAL A 136 16.83 -4.72 7.24
N VAL A 137 15.63 -4.12 7.23
CA VAL A 137 15.42 -2.81 7.86
C VAL A 137 15.65 -2.94 9.36
N HIS A 138 16.41 -2.02 9.95
CA HIS A 138 16.64 -1.93 11.39
C HIS A 138 15.40 -1.36 12.11
N TRP A 139 14.34 -2.18 12.19
CA TRP A 139 13.09 -1.81 12.86
C TRP A 139 13.26 -1.57 14.36
N ASP A 140 14.24 -2.23 14.97
CA ASP A 140 14.70 -1.99 16.34
C ASP A 140 15.22 -0.56 16.51
N GLY A 141 16.05 -0.07 15.59
CA GLY A 141 16.51 1.31 15.59
C GLY A 141 15.36 2.30 15.46
N LEU A 142 14.41 2.02 14.57
CA LEU A 142 13.23 2.88 14.38
C LEU A 142 12.31 2.86 15.60
N ALA A 143 12.14 1.71 16.25
CA ALA A 143 11.38 1.57 17.49
C ALA A 143 12.03 2.38 18.62
N ALA A 144 13.36 2.32 18.74
CA ALA A 144 14.10 3.07 19.76
C ALA A 144 13.98 4.60 19.65
N LEU A 145 13.48 5.14 18.53
CA LEU A 145 13.22 6.57 18.38
C LEU A 145 11.86 7.00 18.94
N THR A 146 10.89 6.11 19.04
CA THR A 146 9.49 6.45 19.34
C THR A 146 8.96 5.69 20.54
N THR A 147 7.70 5.91 20.89
CA THR A 147 7.02 5.22 22.00
C THR A 147 6.14 4.10 21.47
N ARG A 148 5.82 3.13 22.32
CA ARG A 148 4.92 2.04 21.95
C ARG A 148 3.51 2.54 21.63
N ASP A 149 3.04 3.52 22.40
CA ASP A 149 1.73 4.14 22.19
C ASP A 149 1.67 4.92 20.88
N GLY A 150 2.73 5.64 20.51
CA GLY A 150 2.84 6.35 19.24
C GLY A 150 2.73 5.39 18.05
N VAL A 151 3.45 4.27 18.12
CA VAL A 151 3.43 3.21 17.11
C VAL A 151 2.03 2.57 17.00
N LEU A 152 1.39 2.23 18.12
CA LEU A 152 0.02 1.70 18.13
C LEU A 152 -0.98 2.70 17.56
N ARG A 153 -0.83 4.00 17.87
CA ARG A 153 -1.70 5.05 17.35
C ARG A 153 -1.57 5.18 15.83
N LEU A 154 -0.36 5.11 15.30
CA LEU A 154 -0.08 5.09 13.86
C LEU A 154 -0.67 3.84 13.19
N GLN A 155 -0.51 2.66 13.80
CA GLN A 155 -1.08 1.41 13.29
C GLN A 155 -2.59 1.53 13.07
N ARG A 156 -3.30 1.98 14.10
CA ARG A 156 -4.77 2.14 14.07
C ARG A 156 -5.18 3.13 12.98
N ALA A 157 -4.47 4.25 12.84
CA ALA A 157 -4.72 5.22 11.78
C ALA A 157 -4.57 4.60 10.37
N CYS A 158 -3.47 3.86 10.15
CA CYS A 158 -3.21 3.20 8.86
C CYS A 158 -4.28 2.16 8.54
N VAL A 159 -4.68 1.34 9.52
CA VAL A 159 -5.73 0.33 9.35
C VAL A 159 -7.06 0.98 9.03
N ALA A 160 -7.46 2.02 9.78
CA ALA A 160 -8.73 2.71 9.58
C ALA A 160 -8.81 3.38 8.20
N VAL A 161 -7.76 4.10 7.78
CA VAL A 161 -7.67 4.69 6.45
C VAL A 161 -7.68 3.61 5.36
N ARG A 162 -6.89 2.54 5.51
CA ARG A 162 -6.86 1.44 4.53
C ARG A 162 -8.23 0.79 4.38
N GLN A 163 -8.91 0.48 5.49
CA GLN A 163 -10.25 -0.12 5.48
C GLN A 163 -11.28 0.76 4.77
N HIS A 164 -11.18 2.08 4.90
CA HIS A 164 -12.04 3.00 4.16
C HIS A 164 -11.80 2.88 2.65
N PHE A 165 -10.54 2.88 2.21
CA PHE A 165 -10.23 2.66 0.80
C PHE A 165 -10.59 1.24 0.34
N ASP A 166 -10.48 0.23 1.19
CA ASP A 166 -10.88 -1.16 0.87
C ASP A 166 -12.41 -1.29 0.74
N ALA A 167 -13.19 -0.56 1.54
CA ALA A 167 -14.64 -0.53 1.45
C ALA A 167 -15.13 0.17 0.18
N GLU A 168 -14.37 1.13 -0.34
CA GLU A 168 -14.60 1.74 -1.65
C GLU A 168 -13.99 0.92 -2.80
N ALA A 169 -13.19 -0.10 -2.49
CA ALA A 169 -12.71 -1.00 -3.52
C ALA A 169 -13.91 -1.73 -4.15
N PRO A 170 -13.85 -1.96 -5.46
CA PRO A 170 -14.69 -2.98 -6.06
C PRO A 170 -14.49 -4.27 -5.25
N PRO A 171 -15.56 -4.94 -4.83
CA PRO A 171 -15.44 -6.12 -3.99
C PRO A 171 -14.53 -7.15 -4.66
N SER A 172 -13.57 -7.69 -3.91
CA SER A 172 -12.62 -8.65 -4.45
C SER A 172 -13.35 -9.84 -5.03
N LEU A 173 -13.01 -10.18 -6.26
CA LEU A 173 -13.57 -11.34 -6.93
C LEU A 173 -12.94 -12.62 -6.40
N GLU A 174 -13.77 -13.63 -6.16
CA GLU A 174 -13.31 -14.99 -5.91
C GLU A 174 -12.60 -15.55 -7.15
N ALA A 175 -11.74 -16.56 -6.97
CA ALA A 175 -11.01 -17.17 -8.07
C ALA A 175 -11.95 -17.73 -9.16
N SER A 176 -13.11 -18.26 -8.76
CA SER A 176 -14.18 -18.72 -9.64
C SER A 176 -14.79 -17.58 -10.46
N GLU A 177 -15.07 -16.44 -9.83
CA GLU A 177 -15.62 -15.24 -10.47
C GLU A 177 -14.62 -14.62 -11.46
N GLN A 178 -13.34 -14.54 -11.08
CA GLN A 178 -12.27 -14.09 -11.99
C GLN A 178 -12.14 -15.00 -13.21
N LEU A 179 -12.12 -16.32 -12.99
CA LEU A 179 -12.03 -17.29 -14.09
C LEU A 179 -13.22 -17.13 -15.05
N MET A 180 -14.43 -16.99 -14.49
CA MET A 180 -15.65 -16.75 -15.26
C MET A 180 -15.55 -15.49 -16.12
N LEU A 181 -15.08 -14.37 -15.55
CA LEU A 181 -14.88 -13.13 -16.30
C LEU A 181 -13.81 -13.26 -17.39
N LYS A 182 -12.68 -13.91 -17.11
CA LYS A 182 -11.62 -14.14 -18.10
C LYS A 182 -12.13 -14.95 -19.29
N ARG A 183 -12.91 -16.00 -19.05
CA ARG A 183 -13.56 -16.79 -20.11
C ARG A 183 -14.53 -15.95 -20.94
N LEU A 184 -15.38 -15.17 -20.28
CA LEU A 184 -16.36 -14.31 -20.97
C LEU A 184 -15.72 -13.17 -21.75
N ALA A 185 -14.62 -12.60 -21.26
CA ALA A 185 -13.81 -11.59 -21.95
C ALA A 185 -13.12 -12.18 -23.18
N SER A 186 -12.69 -13.44 -23.11
CA SER A 186 -12.15 -14.21 -24.23
C SER A 186 -13.20 -14.60 -25.29
N GLY A 187 -14.46 -14.19 -25.12
CA GLY A 187 -15.54 -14.47 -26.06
C GLY A 187 -16.18 -15.85 -25.92
N VAL A 188 -15.83 -16.63 -24.88
CA VAL A 188 -16.41 -17.96 -24.68
C VAL A 188 -17.94 -17.84 -24.43
N PRO A 189 -18.78 -18.65 -25.10
CA PRO A 189 -20.21 -18.68 -24.85
C PRO A 189 -20.56 -19.07 -23.40
N ILE A 190 -21.62 -18.49 -22.85
CA ILE A 190 -22.04 -18.74 -21.46
C ILE A 190 -22.33 -20.22 -21.21
N ALA A 191 -22.91 -20.92 -22.18
CA ALA A 191 -23.20 -22.35 -22.08
C ALA A 191 -21.90 -23.19 -21.92
N ASP A 192 -20.84 -22.82 -22.62
CA ASP A 192 -19.55 -23.52 -22.54
C ASP A 192 -18.86 -23.24 -21.20
N VAL A 193 -18.87 -21.97 -20.76
CA VAL A 193 -18.38 -21.60 -19.41
C VAL A 193 -19.16 -22.34 -18.32
N ALA A 194 -20.48 -22.47 -18.47
CA ALA A 194 -21.32 -23.21 -17.54
C ALA A 194 -20.91 -24.68 -17.47
N SER A 195 -20.77 -25.34 -18.64
CA SER A 195 -20.33 -26.73 -18.73
C SER A 195 -18.95 -26.96 -18.11
N GLU A 196 -17.97 -26.11 -18.44
CA GLU A 196 -16.59 -26.19 -17.90
C GLU A 196 -16.56 -26.06 -16.36
N MET A 197 -17.43 -25.22 -15.81
CA MET A 197 -17.48 -24.94 -14.38
C MET A 197 -18.47 -25.85 -13.61
N GLY A 198 -19.07 -26.84 -14.28
CA GLY A 198 -20.01 -27.77 -13.64
C GLY A 198 -21.39 -27.16 -13.29
N TYR A 199 -21.76 -26.07 -13.95
CA TYR A 199 -23.06 -25.40 -13.79
C TYR A 199 -24.03 -25.74 -14.92
N SER A 200 -25.33 -25.71 -14.62
CA SER A 200 -26.33 -25.54 -15.66
C SER A 200 -26.27 -24.11 -16.22
N GLU A 201 -26.69 -23.90 -17.47
CA GLU A 201 -26.73 -22.55 -18.07
C GLU A 201 -27.58 -21.58 -17.24
N ARG A 202 -28.72 -22.03 -16.70
CA ARG A 202 -29.55 -21.22 -15.79
C ARG A 202 -28.84 -20.87 -14.48
N SER A 203 -28.07 -21.80 -13.92
CA SER A 203 -27.26 -21.53 -12.72
C SER A 203 -26.18 -20.49 -13.03
N MET A 204 -25.52 -20.62 -14.19
CA MET A 204 -24.50 -19.67 -14.63
C MET A 204 -25.07 -18.26 -14.80
N TYR A 205 -26.25 -18.10 -15.41
CA TYR A 205 -26.90 -16.78 -15.48
C TYR A 205 -27.19 -16.16 -14.10
N ARG A 206 -27.49 -16.97 -13.09
CA ARG A 206 -27.71 -16.48 -11.71
C ARG A 206 -26.39 -16.04 -11.07
N GLU A 207 -25.32 -16.84 -11.22
CA GLU A 207 -24.00 -16.44 -10.71
C GLU A 207 -23.49 -15.18 -11.41
N LEU A 208 -23.70 -15.06 -12.72
CA LEU A 208 -23.39 -13.83 -13.45
C LEU A 208 -24.22 -12.64 -12.97
N SER A 209 -25.51 -12.82 -12.69
CA SER A 209 -26.34 -11.75 -12.12
C SER A 209 -25.78 -11.25 -10.79
N ARG A 210 -25.45 -12.18 -9.87
CA ARG A 210 -24.83 -11.83 -8.59
C ARG A 210 -23.48 -11.14 -8.77
N LEU A 211 -22.69 -11.59 -9.74
CA LEU A 211 -21.41 -10.99 -10.07
C LEU A 211 -21.58 -9.56 -10.61
N TRP A 212 -22.61 -9.31 -11.43
CA TRP A 212 -22.94 -7.96 -11.90
C TRP A 212 -23.40 -7.06 -10.76
N ASP A 213 -24.25 -7.57 -9.88
CA ASP A 213 -24.68 -6.85 -8.68
C ASP A 213 -23.48 -6.53 -7.77
N LYS A 214 -22.59 -7.50 -7.57
CA LYS A 214 -21.34 -7.35 -6.81
C LYS A 214 -20.43 -6.29 -7.43
N LEU A 215 -20.27 -6.29 -8.75
CA LEU A 215 -19.53 -5.26 -9.47
C LEU A 215 -20.29 -3.92 -9.57
N GLY A 216 -21.54 -3.84 -9.11
CA GLY A 216 -22.36 -2.63 -9.19
C GLY A 216 -22.66 -2.20 -10.63
N VAL A 217 -22.86 -3.15 -11.54
CA VAL A 217 -23.15 -2.91 -12.96
C VAL A 217 -24.41 -3.63 -13.42
N SER A 218 -25.04 -3.15 -14.50
CA SER A 218 -26.34 -3.65 -14.96
C SER A 218 -26.28 -4.86 -15.91
N GLY A 219 -25.09 -5.39 -16.24
CA GLY A 219 -24.98 -6.57 -17.08
C GLY A 219 -23.61 -6.81 -17.72
N ARG A 220 -23.52 -7.84 -18.57
CA ARG A 220 -22.26 -8.39 -19.12
C ARG A 220 -21.34 -7.34 -19.73
N ALA A 221 -21.83 -6.53 -20.68
CA ALA A 221 -20.96 -5.57 -21.37
C ALA A 221 -20.40 -4.51 -20.42
N ALA A 222 -21.20 -4.04 -19.45
CA ALA A 222 -20.75 -3.11 -18.43
C ALA A 222 -19.78 -3.78 -17.44
N GLY A 223 -20.08 -5.01 -17.02
CA GLY A 223 -19.26 -5.78 -16.09
C GLY A 223 -17.89 -6.14 -16.66
N LEU A 224 -17.81 -6.56 -17.92
CA LEU A 224 -16.54 -6.84 -18.58
C LEU A 224 -15.69 -5.56 -18.72
N ARG A 225 -16.29 -4.44 -19.15
CA ARG A 225 -15.57 -3.15 -19.22
C ARG A 225 -15.02 -2.73 -17.86
N LYS A 226 -15.85 -2.82 -16.81
CA LYS A 226 -15.44 -2.47 -15.44
C LYS A 226 -14.31 -3.38 -14.94
N ALA A 227 -14.45 -4.69 -15.14
CA ALA A 227 -13.45 -5.66 -14.74
C ALA A 227 -12.08 -5.44 -15.43
N THR A 228 -12.06 -5.10 -16.72
CA THR A 228 -10.83 -4.75 -17.44
C THR A 228 -10.25 -3.42 -16.93
N ALA A 229 -11.09 -2.39 -16.74
CA ALA A 229 -10.64 -1.08 -16.27
C ALA A 229 -10.05 -1.12 -14.86
N GLU A 230 -10.58 -1.99 -14.00
CA GLU A 230 -10.13 -2.18 -12.62
C GLU A 230 -9.02 -3.23 -12.49
N GLY A 231 -8.54 -3.81 -13.61
CA GLY A 231 -7.47 -4.82 -13.61
C GLY A 231 -7.85 -6.13 -12.93
N LEU A 232 -9.15 -6.43 -12.84
CA LEU A 232 -9.66 -7.70 -12.30
C LEU A 232 -9.46 -8.84 -13.29
N ILE A 233 -9.35 -8.51 -14.57
CA ILE A 233 -9.03 -9.40 -15.70
C ILE A 233 -8.12 -8.66 -16.69
N ASP A 234 -7.24 -9.41 -17.34
CA ASP A 234 -6.28 -8.93 -18.34
C ASP A 234 -6.84 -9.03 -19.76
#